data_AF-A0A158AUR3-F1
#
_entry.id   AF-A0A158AUR3-F1
#
_cell.length_a   1.000
_cell.length_b   1.000
_cell.length_c   1.000
_cell.angle_alpha   90.00
_cell.angle_beta   90.00
_cell.angle_gamma   90.00
#
_symmetry.space_group_name_H-M   'P 1'
#
loop_
_entity.id
_entity.type
_entity.pdbx_description
1 polymer ?
#
loop_
_entity_poly.entity_id
_entity_poly.type
_entity_poly.pdbx_seq_one_letter_code
_entity_poly.pdbx_strand_id
1 'polypeptide(L)' 'MPDNFYLMDRAWTLHSVAEILHAAMPEDSSDALPLRSVVAHLGELAKELAEAIVSTEIGDARTTKPNEGS' A
#
# COMPACT_ATOMS: atom_id res chain seq x y z
N MET A 1 18.63 4.68 -5.05
CA MET A 1 17.44 4.03 -4.47
C MET A 1 16.22 4.54 -5.23
N PRO A 2 15.18 3.71 -5.48
CA PRO A 2 13.93 4.22 -6.03
C PRO A 2 13.35 5.30 -5.11
N ASP A 3 12.75 6.33 -5.70
CA ASP A 3 12.10 7.41 -4.97
C ASP A 3 10.88 6.88 -4.20
N ASN A 4 10.62 7.43 -3.01
CA ASN A 4 9.50 7.03 -2.16
C ASN A 4 8.17 7.24 -2.88
N PHE A 5 8.03 8.30 -3.68
CA PHE A 5 6.88 8.51 -4.57
C PHE A 5 6.66 7.34 -5.54
N TYR A 6 7.73 6.82 -6.14
CA TYR A 6 7.64 5.66 -7.04
C TYR A 6 7.22 4.39 -6.30
N LEU A 7 7.75 4.16 -5.09
CA LEU A 7 7.37 3.01 -4.27
C LEU A 7 5.91 3.09 -3.80
N MET A 8 5.43 4.28 -3.43
CA MET A 8 4.04 4.52 -3.05
C MET A 8 3.10 4.23 -4.22
N ASP A 9 3.39 4.75 -5.41
CA ASP A 9 2.58 4.51 -6.62
C ASP A 9 2.50 3.02 -6.97
N ARG A 10 3.61 2.30 -6.82
CA ARG A 10 3.67 0.84 -7.02
C ARG A 10 2.87 0.08 -5.97
N ALA A 11 2.89 0.52 -4.71
CA ALA A 11 2.09 -0.06 -3.64
C ALA A 11 0.58 0.14 -3.90
N TRP A 12 0.15 1.35 -4.31
CA TRP A 12 -1.23 1.58 -4.71
C TRP A 12 -1.65 0.78 -5.93
N THR A 13 -0.78 0.67 -6.93
CA THR A 13 -1.02 -0.18 -8.11
C THR A 13 -1.25 -1.63 -7.68
N LEU A 14 -0.43 -2.16 -6.78
CA LEU A 14 -0.57 -3.54 -6.28
C LEU A 14 -1.89 -3.72 -5.52
N HIS A 15 -2.28 -2.75 -4.69
CA HIS A 15 -3.57 -2.74 -4.00
C HIS A 15 -4.74 -2.82 -5.00
N SER A 16 -4.76 -1.95 -6.01
CA SER A 16 -5.82 -1.96 -7.03
C SER A 16 -5.86 -3.26 -7.84
N VAL A 17 -4.71 -3.83 -8.19
CA VAL A 17 -4.66 -5.14 -8.86
C VAL A 17 -5.24 -6.23 -7.97
N ALA A 18 -4.92 -6.24 -6.68
CA ALA A 18 -5.49 -7.19 -5.72
C ALA A 18 -7.01 -7.05 -5.62
N GLU A 19 -7.56 -5.84 -5.57
CA GLU A 19 -9.01 -5.63 -5.56
C GLU A 19 -9.70 -6.16 -6.83
N ILE A 20 -9.11 -5.90 -8.00
CA ILE A 20 -9.64 -6.40 -9.29
C ILE A 20 -9.62 -7.93 -9.31
N LEU A 21 -8.51 -8.54 -8.90
CA LEU A 21 -8.38 -10.00 -8.84
C LEU A 21 -9.37 -10.59 -7.83
N HIS A 22 -9.54 -9.95 -6.68
CA HIS A 22 -10.51 -10.36 -5.66
C HIS A 22 -11.93 -10.36 -6.21
N ALA A 23 -12.33 -9.29 -6.90
CA ALA A 23 -13.65 -9.14 -7.50
C ALA A 23 -13.89 -10.07 -8.70
N ALA A 24 -12.84 -10.45 -9.43
CA ALA A 24 -12.95 -11.36 -10.58
C ALA A 24 -13.13 -12.84 -10.19
N MET A 25 -12.90 -13.20 -8.92
CA MET A 25 -13.04 -14.58 -8.47
C MET A 25 -14.52 -14.98 -8.31
N PRO A 26 -14.92 -16.21 -8.70
CA PRO A 26 -16.31 -16.65 -8.59
C PRO A 26 -16.75 -16.73 -7.13
N GLU A 27 -17.79 -15.99 -6.75
CA GLU A 27 -18.22 -15.82 -5.35
C GLU A 27 -18.63 -17.15 -4.68
N ASP A 28 -19.24 -18.05 -5.44
CA ASP A 28 -19.77 -19.33 -4.96
C ASP A 28 -18.77 -20.50 -5.04
N SER A 29 -17.56 -20.26 -5.53
CA SER A 29 -16.54 -21.31 -5.63
C SER A 29 -15.76 -21.47 -4.31
N SER A 30 -15.95 -22.61 -3.64
CA SER A 30 -15.15 -23.00 -2.48
C SER A 30 -13.66 -23.13 -2.80
N ASP A 31 -13.34 -23.54 -4.02
CA ASP A 31 -11.97 -23.73 -4.50
C ASP A 31 -11.22 -22.39 -4.64
N ALA A 32 -11.97 -21.31 -4.85
CA ALA A 32 -11.43 -19.95 -4.91
C ALA A 32 -11.20 -19.33 -3.52
N LEU A 33 -11.72 -19.91 -2.42
CA LEU A 33 -11.62 -19.31 -1.08
C LEU A 33 -10.17 -19.10 -0.61
N PRO A 34 -9.24 -20.07 -0.75
CA PRO A 34 -7.86 -19.86 -0.35
C PRO A 34 -7.21 -18.72 -1.14
N LEU A 35 -7.46 -18.65 -2.45
CA LEU A 35 -6.93 -17.60 -3.30
C LEU A 35 -7.54 -16.24 -2.98
N ARG A 36 -8.84 -16.17 -2.70
CA ARG A 36 -9.53 -14.95 -2.25
C ARG A 36 -8.91 -14.40 -0.98
N SER A 37 -8.66 -15.26 0.01
CA SER A 37 -8.02 -14.86 1.25
C SER A 37 -6.61 -14.31 1.02
N VAL A 38 -5.79 -14.97 0.20
CA VAL A 38 -4.43 -14.50 -0.10
C VAL A 38 -4.44 -13.17 -0.85
N VAL A 39 -5.30 -13.02 -1.85
CA VAL A 39 -5.40 -11.79 -2.65
C VAL A 39 -5.92 -10.63 -1.80
N ALA A 40 -6.91 -10.86 -0.94
CA ALA A 40 -7.39 -9.84 0.00
C ALA A 40 -6.26 -9.37 0.93
N HIS A 41 -5.51 -10.31 1.50
CA HIS A 41 -4.40 -9.98 2.39
C HIS A 41 -3.27 -9.23 1.66
N LEU A 42 -2.95 -9.61 0.42
CA LEU A 42 -1.99 -8.86 -0.40
C LEU A 42 -2.45 -7.42 -0.68
N GLY A 43 -3.74 -7.22 -0.93
CA GLY A 43 -4.33 -5.89 -1.10
C GLY A 43 -4.17 -5.03 0.15
N GLU A 44 -4.44 -5.60 1.33
CA GLU A 44 -4.31 -4.89 2.61
C GLU A 44 -2.85 -4.54 2.92
N LEU A 45 -1.92 -5.48 2.74
CA LEU A 45 -0.48 -5.22 2.90
C LEU A 45 0.03 -4.13 1.95
N ALA A 46 -0.44 -4.11 0.70
CA ALA A 46 -0.06 -3.10 -0.27
C ALA A 46 -0.56 -1.70 0.13
N LYS A 47 -1.76 -1.62 0.69
CA LYS A 47 -2.32 -0.38 1.24
C LYS A 47 -1.52 0.11 2.45
N GLU A 48 -1.27 -0.75 3.42
CA GLU A 48 -0.46 -0.42 4.61
C GLU A 48 0.93 0.08 4.22
N LEU A 49 1.56 -0.56 3.22
CA LEU A 49 2.85 -0.13 2.69
C LEU A 49 2.78 1.27 2.08
N ALA A 50 1.76 1.57 1.29
CA ALA A 50 1.59 2.90 0.70
C ALA A 50 1.41 3.97 1.78
N GLU A 51 0.59 3.70 2.79
CA GLU A 51 0.35 4.61 3.93
C GLU A 51 1.61 4.82 4.79
N ALA A 52 2.42 3.78 4.99
CA ALA A 52 3.68 3.86 5.71
C ALA A 52 4.73 4.71 4.97
N ILE A 53 4.80 4.60 3.64
CA ILE A 53 5.71 5.41 2.82
C ILE A 53 5.34 6.90 2.95
N VAL A 54 4.06 7.25 2.80
CA VAL A 54 3.56 8.63 2.98
C VAL A 54 3.88 9.16 4.37
N SER A 55 3.65 8.34 5.41
CA SER A 55 3.90 8.74 6.80
C SER A 55 5.39 9.00 7.07
N THR A 56 6.28 8.26 6.43
CA THR A 56 7.73 8.43 6.54
C THR A 56 8.18 9.75 5.91
N GLU A 57 7.64 10.12 4.74
CA GLU A 57 7.93 11.41 4.09
C GLU A 57 7.44 12.61 4.93
N ILE A 58 6.23 12.52 5.50
CA ILE A 58 5.68 13.58 6.36
C ILE A 58 6.46 13.69 7.68
N GLY A 59 6.97 12.56 8.19
CA GLY A 59 7.84 12.51 9.37
C GLY A 59 9.16 13.24 9.18
N ASP A 60 9.82 13.03 8.04
CA ASP A 60 11.08 13.71 7.68
C ASP A 60 10.90 15.21 7.39
N ALA A 61 9.73 15.62 6.88
CA ALA A 61 9.44 17.04 6.65
C ALA A 61 9.27 17.86 7.96
N ARG A 62 9.02 17.21 9.11
CA ARG A 62 8.81 17.90 10.40
C ARG A 62 10.08 18.09 11.23
N THR A 63 11.15 17.35 10.95
CA THR A 63 12.43 17.43 11.67
C THR A 63 13.32 18.58 11.17
N THR A 64 12.97 19.24 10.06
CA THR A 64 13.74 20.32 9.44
C THR A 64 13.27 21.73 9.78
N LYS A 65 12.53 21.94 10.88
CA LYS A 65 12.31 23.31 11.37
C LYS A 65 13.66 23.96 11.72
N PRO A 66 14.04 25.09 11.09
CA PRO A 66 15.25 25.79 11.48
C PRO A 66 15.05 26.30 12.90
N ASN A 67 16.05 26.05 13.72
CA ASN A 67 16.17 26.63 15.05
C ASN A 67 16.35 28.13 14.84
N GLU A 68 15.26 28.90 14.83
CA GLU A 68 15.31 30.36 14.95
C GLU A 68 15.74 30.69 16.38
N GLY A 69 17.04 30.57 16.61
CA GLY A 69 17.71 31.16 17.75
C GLY A 69 18.02 32.62 17.45
N SER A 70 17.47 33.52 18.28
CA SER A 70 18.13 34.64 18.97
C SER A 70 17.13 35.69 19.40
#